data_AF-A0A932HG33-F1
#
_entry.id   AF-A0A932HG33-F1
#
_cell.length_a   1.000
_cell.length_b   1.000
_cell.length_c   1.000
_cell.angle_alpha   90.00
_cell.angle_beta   90.00
_cell.angle_gamma   90.00
#
_symmetry.space_group_name_H-M   'P 1'
#
loop_
_entity.id
_entity.type
_entity.pdbx_description
1 polymer ?
#
loop_
_entity_poly.entity_id
_entity_poly.type
_entity_poly.pdbx_seq_one_letter_code
_entity_poly.pdbx_strand_id
1 'polypeptide(L)'
;MNGSRTLSALTVLGLVPSLTPALRAQTSVIDTIVVITHDVFDAAEARRNTAFAIANAIRFKTRPQIVRRELLFRAGQPYDSARVAETARNLRRLGLFRDVTIDTTRRDGRLAAVVETRDGWTTELQLNGRSTGGEFTWSVGLEERNFLGVAAAVGTQYRHDADRTAWTLLTRWNRVLASRLLVAGSYDDRSDGRLGGWAVGFPFRAFGDRSALEWTGEAGRHRVL
;
A
#
# COMPACT_ATOMS: atom_id res chain seq x y z
N MET A 1 93.66 24.60 8.27
CA MET A 1 92.86 23.48 8.81
C MET A 1 91.45 23.98 9.05
N ASN A 2 90.52 23.57 8.19
CA ASN A 2 89.11 23.96 8.18
C ASN A 2 88.34 23.23 9.29
N GLY A 3 87.55 23.94 10.08
CA GLY A 3 86.57 23.37 11.01
C GLY A 3 85.17 23.87 10.67
N SER A 4 84.39 23.06 9.95
CA SER A 4 83.00 23.33 9.60
C SER A 4 82.09 23.20 10.82
N ARG A 5 81.28 24.22 11.11
CA ARG A 5 80.17 24.13 12.07
C ARG A 5 78.86 23.96 11.29
N THR A 6 78.28 22.77 11.37
CA THR A 6 76.95 22.45 10.83
C THR A 6 75.88 22.84 11.86
N LEU A 7 74.94 23.69 11.45
CA LEU A 7 73.74 24.05 12.22
C LEU A 7 72.61 23.10 11.81
N SER A 8 72.12 22.28 12.73
CA SER A 8 70.91 21.46 12.54
C SER A 8 69.67 22.29 12.90
N ALA A 9 68.82 22.58 11.91
CA ALA A 9 67.53 23.20 12.10
C ALA A 9 66.50 22.15 12.55
N LEU A 10 65.88 22.37 13.71
CA LEU A 10 64.81 21.54 14.24
C LEU A 10 63.46 22.06 13.72
N THR A 11 62.88 21.41 12.72
CA THR A 11 61.54 21.75 12.22
C THR A 11 60.49 21.08 13.11
N VAL A 12 59.82 21.87 13.94
CA VAL A 12 58.65 21.41 14.71
C VAL A 12 57.42 21.46 13.81
N LEU A 13 56.90 20.29 13.43
CA LEU A 13 55.66 20.16 12.67
C LEU A 13 54.48 20.40 13.61
N GLY A 14 53.90 21.61 13.58
CA GLY A 14 52.69 21.94 14.34
C GLY A 14 51.46 21.26 13.74
N LEU A 15 50.89 20.31 14.49
CA LEU A 15 49.61 19.68 14.15
C LEU A 15 48.48 20.68 14.45
N VAL A 16 47.92 21.30 13.41
CA VAL A 16 46.72 22.16 13.54
C VAL A 16 45.49 21.26 13.49
N PRO A 17 44.69 21.14 14.56
CA PRO A 17 43.43 20.42 14.48
C PRO A 17 42.44 21.28 13.68
N SER A 18 42.11 20.83 12.48
CA SER A 18 41.01 21.39 11.70
C SER A 18 39.69 21.05 12.39
N LEU A 19 39.21 21.96 13.22
CA LEU A 19 37.84 21.94 13.73
C LEU A 19 36.90 22.23 12.55
N THR A 20 36.50 21.18 11.84
CA THR A 20 35.38 21.27 10.91
C THR A 20 34.13 21.52 11.77
N PRO A 21 33.45 22.67 11.67
CA PRO A 21 32.17 22.83 12.33
C PRO A 21 31.23 21.80 11.69
N ALA A 22 30.85 20.78 12.45
CA ALA A 22 29.75 19.91 12.06
C ALA A 22 28.55 20.84 11.84
N LEU A 23 28.13 21.01 10.58
CA LEU A 23 26.88 21.68 10.27
C LEU A 23 25.83 20.96 11.10
N ARG A 24 25.31 21.64 12.13
CA ARG A 24 24.10 21.20 12.80
C ARG A 24 23.02 21.21 11.72
N ALA A 25 22.73 20.04 11.16
CA ALA A 25 21.55 19.85 10.34
C ALA A 25 20.38 20.27 11.22
N GLN A 26 19.86 21.48 10.98
CA GLN A 26 18.65 21.95 11.66
C GLN A 26 17.57 20.94 11.31
N THR A 27 17.25 20.08 12.26
CA THR A 27 16.28 19.01 12.06
C THR A 27 14.93 19.70 11.95
N SER A 28 14.50 19.95 10.71
CA SER A 28 13.28 20.69 10.45
C SER A 28 12.11 19.86 10.93
N VAL A 29 11.33 20.40 11.86
CA VAL A 29 10.16 19.70 12.42
C VAL A 29 8.98 19.87 11.46
N ILE A 30 8.30 18.77 11.15
CA ILE A 30 7.09 18.77 10.33
C ILE A 30 5.97 19.43 11.15
N ASP A 31 5.47 20.58 10.72
CA ASP A 31 4.36 21.27 11.38
C ASP A 31 3.00 20.69 10.93
N THR A 32 2.82 20.53 9.62
CA THR A 32 1.52 20.12 9.04
C THR A 32 1.70 19.01 7.99
N ILE A 33 0.72 18.11 7.90
CA ILE A 33 0.65 17.07 6.86
C ILE A 33 -0.62 17.26 6.02
N VAL A 34 -0.43 17.58 4.75
CA VAL A 34 -1.49 17.74 3.75
C VAL A 34 -1.57 16.47 2.91
N VAL A 35 -2.76 15.90 2.76
CA VAL A 35 -3.00 14.70 1.95
C VAL A 35 -3.93 15.06 0.83
N ILE A 36 -3.49 14.84 -0.41
CA ILE A 36 -4.24 15.15 -1.63
C ILE A 36 -4.40 13.84 -2.42
N THR A 37 -5.65 13.53 -2.77
CA THR A 37 -6.02 12.31 -3.51
C THR A 37 -6.69 12.70 -4.82
N HIS A 38 -6.00 12.42 -5.92
CA HIS A 38 -6.46 12.67 -7.28
C HIS A 38 -7.18 11.44 -7.85
N ASP A 39 -8.09 11.68 -8.80
CA ASP A 39 -8.82 10.62 -9.49
C ASP A 39 -7.93 9.95 -10.57
N VAL A 40 -8.43 8.85 -11.14
CA VAL A 40 -7.71 8.04 -12.15
C VAL A 40 -7.42 8.86 -13.40
N PHE A 41 -8.44 9.57 -13.88
CA PHE A 41 -8.36 10.55 -14.97
C PHE A 41 -8.69 11.94 -14.45
N ASP A 42 -7.95 12.95 -14.92
CA ASP A 42 -8.23 14.34 -14.51
C ASP A 42 -9.59 14.80 -15.02
N ALA A 43 -10.22 15.73 -14.30
CA ALA A 43 -11.52 16.27 -14.66
C ALA A 43 -11.52 16.89 -16.09
N ALA A 44 -10.39 17.46 -16.53
CA ALA A 44 -10.25 18.01 -17.88
C ALA A 44 -10.18 16.93 -18.98
N GLU A 45 -9.72 15.73 -18.64
CA GLU A 45 -9.61 14.58 -19.53
C GLU A 45 -10.94 13.81 -19.58
N ALA A 46 -11.57 13.58 -18.43
CA ALA A 46 -12.87 12.93 -18.32
C ALA A 46 -14.01 13.71 -19.02
N ARG A 47 -13.93 15.06 -19.09
CA ARG A 47 -14.90 15.87 -19.84
C ARG A 47 -14.82 15.68 -21.35
N ARG A 48 -13.68 15.23 -21.88
CA ARG A 48 -13.48 15.04 -23.32
C ARG A 48 -13.78 13.61 -23.78
N ASN A 49 -13.90 12.66 -22.85
CA ASN A 49 -14.12 11.25 -23.16
C ASN A 49 -15.12 10.61 -22.17
N THR A 50 -16.29 10.24 -22.67
CA THR A 50 -17.37 9.62 -21.89
C THR A 50 -16.97 8.28 -21.28
N ALA A 51 -16.07 7.52 -21.91
CA ALA A 51 -15.56 6.28 -21.34
C ALA A 51 -14.72 6.54 -20.07
N PHE A 52 -13.93 7.61 -20.04
CA PHE A 52 -13.16 8.01 -18.86
C PHE A 52 -14.05 8.59 -17.75
N ALA A 53 -15.14 9.28 -18.13
CA ALA A 53 -16.15 9.72 -17.17
C ALA A 53 -16.87 8.52 -16.52
N ILE A 54 -17.24 7.51 -17.30
CA ILE A 54 -17.85 6.26 -16.81
C ILE A 54 -16.87 5.51 -15.90
N ALA A 55 -15.60 5.40 -16.32
CA ALA A 55 -14.54 4.82 -15.51
C ALA A 55 -14.39 5.54 -14.15
N ASN A 56 -14.37 6.88 -14.14
CA ASN A 56 -14.33 7.67 -12.91
C ASN A 56 -15.63 7.57 -12.07
N ALA A 57 -16.78 7.26 -12.67
CA ALA A 57 -18.06 7.09 -11.99
C ALA A 57 -18.21 5.70 -11.34
N ILE A 58 -17.65 4.66 -11.96
CA ILE A 58 -17.72 3.28 -11.46
C ILE A 58 -16.62 3.02 -10.43
N ARG A 59 -15.49 3.73 -10.50
CA ARG A 59 -14.41 3.60 -9.51
C ARG A 59 -14.77 4.21 -8.16
N PHE A 60 -14.17 3.67 -7.11
CA PHE A 60 -14.21 4.25 -5.78
C PHE A 60 -12.98 5.11 -5.51
N LYS A 61 -13.21 6.37 -5.12
CA LYS A 61 -12.11 7.27 -4.71
C LYS A 61 -11.48 6.78 -3.42
N THR A 62 -10.16 6.65 -3.38
CA THR A 62 -9.47 6.30 -2.14
C THR A 62 -9.68 7.39 -1.09
N ARG A 63 -10.14 7.01 0.09
CA ARG A 63 -10.35 7.97 1.18
C ARG A 63 -9.00 8.47 1.71
N PRO A 64 -8.83 9.77 2.03
CA PRO A 64 -7.57 10.28 2.60
C PRO A 64 -7.11 9.57 3.88
N GLN A 65 -8.05 9.00 4.66
CA GLN A 65 -7.75 8.20 5.84
C GLN A 65 -6.89 6.96 5.54
N ILE A 66 -7.06 6.37 4.34
CA ILE A 66 -6.27 5.22 3.86
C ILE A 66 -4.82 5.63 3.63
N VAL A 67 -4.58 6.84 3.09
CA VAL A 67 -3.24 7.38 2.95
C VAL A 67 -2.65 7.71 4.32
N ARG A 68 -3.43 8.36 5.19
CA ARG A 68 -2.98 8.80 6.52
C ARG A 68 -2.51 7.65 7.42
N ARG A 69 -3.16 6.48 7.36
CA ARG A 69 -2.77 5.33 8.19
C ARG A 69 -1.46 4.68 7.78
N GLU A 70 -0.98 4.90 6.56
CA GLU A 70 0.30 4.36 6.09
C GLU A 70 1.49 5.31 6.35
N LEU A 71 1.23 6.53 6.84
CA LEU A 71 2.29 7.50 7.15
C LEU A 71 3.10 7.07 8.37
N LEU A 72 4.43 6.98 8.21
CA LEU A 72 5.37 6.62 9.28
C LEU A 72 5.93 7.83 10.04
N PHE A 73 5.41 9.01 9.74
CA PHE A 73 5.75 10.28 10.36
C PHE A 73 4.47 11.05 10.72
N ARG A 74 4.60 11.98 11.67
CA ARG A 74 3.50 12.79 12.19
C ARG A 74 3.93 14.25 12.31
N ALA A 75 2.94 15.15 12.33
CA ALA A 75 3.17 16.53 12.75
C ALA A 75 3.81 16.57 14.15
N GLY A 76 4.74 17.51 14.36
CA GLY A 76 5.57 17.64 15.55
C GLY A 76 6.83 16.77 15.57
N GLN A 77 7.03 15.88 14.58
CA GLN A 77 8.24 15.06 14.51
C GLN A 77 9.33 15.70 13.63
N PRO A 78 10.62 15.44 13.94
CA PRO A 78 11.70 15.85 13.05
C PRO A 78 11.56 15.18 11.68
N TYR A 79 11.85 15.93 10.61
CA TYR A 79 11.85 15.40 9.26
C TYR A 79 12.90 14.30 9.10
N ASP A 80 12.47 13.16 8.58
CA ASP A 80 13.29 11.98 8.35
C ASP A 80 13.00 11.47 6.93
N SER A 81 13.97 11.65 6.04
CA SER A 81 13.85 11.25 4.64
C SER A 81 13.71 9.73 4.47
N ALA A 82 14.25 8.92 5.39
CA ALA A 82 14.12 7.47 5.34
C ALA A 82 12.66 7.05 5.63
N ARG A 83 12.02 7.67 6.63
CA ARG A 83 10.59 7.45 6.92
C ARG A 83 9.68 7.91 5.80
N VAL A 84 10.00 9.04 5.15
CA VAL A 84 9.25 9.53 3.99
C VAL A 84 9.36 8.56 2.82
N ALA A 85 10.58 8.12 2.49
CA ALA A 85 10.79 7.14 1.43
C ALA A 85 10.10 5.80 1.74
N GLU A 86 10.13 5.35 2.99
CA GLU A 86 9.43 4.14 3.41
C GLU A 86 7.90 4.28 3.36
N THR A 87 7.38 5.44 3.75
CA THR A 87 5.95 5.77 3.61
C THR A 87 5.51 5.69 2.15
N ALA A 88 6.27 6.30 1.23
CA ALA A 88 5.99 6.22 -0.20
C ALA A 88 6.03 4.77 -0.71
N ARG A 89 6.98 3.94 -0.25
CA ARG A 89 7.01 2.50 -0.56
C ARG A 89 5.79 1.77 -0.03
N ASN A 90 5.35 2.03 1.20
CA ASN A 90 4.17 1.41 1.80
C ASN A 90 2.89 1.76 1.03
N LEU A 91 2.72 3.03 0.66
CA LEU A 91 1.59 3.47 -0.17
C LEU A 91 1.59 2.79 -1.54
N ARG A 92 2.74 2.67 -2.21
CA ARG A 92 2.84 1.94 -3.50
C ARG A 92 2.51 0.45 -3.35
N ARG A 93 2.92 -0.19 -2.25
CA ARG A 93 2.60 -1.60 -1.96
C ARG A 93 1.11 -1.87 -1.75
N LEU A 94 0.28 -0.85 -1.49
CA LEU A 94 -1.17 -1.03 -1.44
C LEU A 94 -1.75 -1.39 -2.82
N GLY A 95 -1.08 -1.06 -3.93
CA GLY A 95 -1.57 -1.35 -5.28
C GLY A 95 -2.83 -0.57 -5.68
N LEU A 96 -3.17 0.48 -4.94
CA LEU A 96 -4.34 1.35 -5.17
C LEU A 96 -4.01 2.58 -6.01
N PHE A 97 -2.73 2.97 -6.06
CA PHE A 97 -2.28 4.22 -6.66
C PHE A 97 -1.41 3.93 -7.87
N ARG A 98 -1.63 4.69 -8.95
CA ARG A 98 -0.71 4.72 -10.09
C ARG A 98 0.52 5.58 -9.80
N ASP A 99 0.34 6.64 -9.01
CA ASP A 99 1.42 7.52 -8.59
C ASP A 99 1.31 7.92 -7.12
N VAL A 100 2.47 8.07 -6.48
CA VAL A 100 2.62 8.50 -5.08
C VAL A 100 3.85 9.39 -4.98
N THR A 101 3.61 10.64 -4.59
CA THR A 101 4.64 11.65 -4.40
C THR A 101 4.52 12.22 -2.99
N ILE A 102 5.66 12.38 -2.30
CA ILE A 102 5.72 12.99 -0.98
C ILE A 102 6.82 14.05 -1.02
N ASP A 103 6.40 15.30 -0.96
CA ASP A 103 7.29 16.44 -0.98
C ASP A 103 7.15 17.29 0.28
N THR A 104 8.11 18.19 0.48
CA THR A 104 8.06 19.17 1.55
C THR A 104 7.99 20.57 0.97
N THR A 105 7.07 21.37 1.48
CA THR A 105 6.98 22.80 1.18
C THR A 105 7.09 23.60 2.47
N ARG A 106 7.53 24.86 2.38
CA ARG A 106 7.48 25.78 3.53
C ARG A 106 6.28 26.72 3.37
N ARG A 107 5.43 26.76 4.39
CA ARG A 107 4.33 27.71 4.50
C ARG A 107 4.53 28.53 5.76
N ASP A 108 4.61 29.85 5.63
CA ASP A 108 4.84 30.77 6.75
C ASP A 108 6.08 30.40 7.59
N GLY A 109 7.15 29.97 6.91
CA GLY A 109 8.41 29.51 7.53
C GLY A 109 8.37 28.10 8.15
N ARG A 110 7.19 27.49 8.26
CA ARG A 110 6.97 26.16 8.83
C ARG A 110 7.01 25.07 7.76
N LEU A 111 7.54 23.90 8.11
CA LEU A 111 7.65 22.77 7.19
C LEU A 111 6.32 22.02 7.09
N ALA A 112 5.75 21.93 5.89
CA ALA A 112 4.60 21.10 5.60
C ALA A 112 5.01 19.92 4.71
N ALA A 113 4.60 18.71 5.08
CA ALA A 113 4.71 17.54 4.22
C ALA A 113 3.44 17.42 3.37
N VAL A 114 3.59 17.34 2.06
CA VAL A 114 2.50 17.20 1.10
C VAL A 114 2.57 15.79 0.52
N VAL A 115 1.54 14.99 0.78
CA VAL A 115 1.40 13.64 0.28
C VAL A 115 0.35 13.66 -0.83
N GLU A 116 0.81 13.50 -2.07
CA GLU A 116 -0.05 13.46 -3.24
C GLU A 116 -0.13 12.02 -3.76
N THR A 117 -1.35 11.59 -4.03
CA THR A 117 -1.64 10.26 -4.55
C THR A 117 -2.57 10.36 -5.74
N ARG A 118 -2.33 9.53 -6.75
CA ARG A 118 -3.22 9.42 -7.91
C ARG A 118 -3.79 8.01 -7.95
N ASP A 119 -5.11 7.91 -7.81
CA ASP A 119 -5.80 6.64 -7.83
C ASP A 119 -5.50 5.88 -9.13
N GLY A 120 -5.29 4.57 -9.00
CA GLY A 120 -5.20 3.64 -10.11
C GLY A 120 -6.53 2.94 -10.35
N TRP A 121 -6.66 2.31 -11.52
CA TRP A 121 -7.76 1.40 -11.79
C TRP A 121 -7.60 0.13 -10.93
N THR A 122 -8.63 -0.21 -10.16
CA THR A 122 -8.58 -1.28 -9.13
C THR A 122 -9.59 -2.40 -9.37
N THR A 123 -10.45 -2.26 -10.39
CA THR A 123 -11.37 -3.31 -10.84
C THR A 123 -10.67 -4.27 -11.81
N GLU A 124 -10.69 -5.57 -11.52
CA GLU A 124 -10.00 -6.60 -12.29
C GLU A 124 -10.97 -7.65 -12.81
N LEU A 125 -10.91 -7.93 -14.12
CA LEU A 125 -11.61 -9.05 -14.74
C LEU A 125 -10.71 -10.29 -14.69
N GLN A 126 -11.22 -11.39 -14.16
CA GLN A 126 -10.51 -12.66 -14.02
C GLN A 126 -11.15 -13.69 -14.96
N LEU A 127 -10.38 -14.20 -15.92
CA LEU A 127 -10.80 -15.24 -16.85
C LEU A 127 -9.87 -16.43 -16.72
N ASN A 128 -10.42 -17.62 -16.46
CA ASN A 128 -9.63 -18.85 -16.41
C ASN A 128 -10.33 -19.95 -17.22
N GLY A 129 -9.53 -20.80 -17.85
CA GLY A 129 -9.99 -22.00 -18.55
C GLY A 129 -8.94 -23.11 -18.43
N ARG A 130 -9.38 -24.34 -18.20
CA ARG A 130 -8.51 -25.52 -18.07
C ARG A 130 -9.20 -26.73 -18.66
N SER A 131 -8.43 -27.53 -19.40
CA SER A 131 -8.84 -28.86 -19.84
C SER A 131 -7.94 -29.93 -19.25
N THR A 132 -8.51 -30.98 -18.68
CA THR A 132 -7.76 -32.10 -18.08
C THR A 132 -8.59 -33.37 -18.18
N GLY A 133 -8.02 -34.47 -18.66
CA GLY A 133 -8.69 -35.77 -18.67
C GLY A 133 -9.99 -35.85 -19.50
N GLY A 134 -10.19 -34.97 -20.47
CA GLY A 134 -11.43 -34.88 -21.26
C GLY A 134 -12.50 -33.97 -20.66
N GLU A 135 -12.26 -33.41 -19.48
CA GLU A 135 -13.13 -32.41 -18.85
C GLU A 135 -12.63 -31.00 -19.15
N PHE A 136 -13.57 -30.06 -19.25
CA PHE A 136 -13.29 -28.63 -19.43
C PHE A 136 -13.93 -27.82 -18.31
N THR A 137 -13.10 -27.02 -17.65
CA THR A 137 -13.52 -26.12 -16.57
C THR A 137 -13.19 -24.68 -16.94
N TRP A 138 -14.04 -23.75 -16.53
CA TRP A 138 -13.81 -22.33 -16.78
C TRP A 138 -14.40 -21.47 -15.66
N SER A 139 -13.87 -20.26 -15.54
CA SER A 139 -14.39 -19.27 -14.60
C SER A 139 -14.31 -17.86 -15.15
N VAL A 140 -15.31 -17.05 -14.81
CA VAL A 140 -15.30 -15.61 -15.03
C VAL A 140 -15.55 -14.93 -13.69
N GLY A 141 -14.69 -13.99 -13.32
CA GLY A 141 -14.82 -13.25 -12.08
C GLY A 141 -14.52 -11.77 -12.26
N LEU A 142 -15.01 -10.97 -11.33
CA LEU A 142 -14.75 -9.54 -11.24
C LEU A 142 -14.35 -9.23 -9.79
N GLU A 143 -13.27 -8.50 -9.59
CA GLU A 143 -12.80 -8.08 -8.27
C GLU A 143 -12.58 -6.56 -8.22
N GLU A 144 -13.07 -5.90 -7.19
CA GLU A 144 -12.81 -4.50 -6.89
C GLU A 144 -12.00 -4.42 -5.59
N ARG A 145 -10.74 -3.95 -5.65
CA ARG A 145 -9.80 -3.94 -4.51
C ARG A 145 -9.91 -2.72 -3.58
N ASN A 146 -10.62 -1.68 -4.01
CA ASN A 146 -10.82 -0.43 -3.28
C ASN A 146 -12.30 -0.13 -3.04
N PHE A 147 -13.12 -1.16 -2.81
CA PHE A 147 -14.55 -1.03 -2.59
C PHE A 147 -14.85 0.07 -1.57
N LEU A 148 -15.74 1.02 -1.91
CA LEU A 148 -16.10 2.20 -1.10
C LEU A 148 -14.93 3.14 -0.71
N GLY A 149 -13.77 2.98 -1.34
CA GLY A 149 -12.58 3.79 -1.13
C GLY A 149 -11.80 3.45 0.14
N VAL A 150 -12.06 2.27 0.75
CA VAL A 150 -11.51 1.88 2.06
C VAL A 150 -10.41 0.82 1.98
N ALA A 151 -9.89 0.55 0.78
CA ALA A 151 -8.97 -0.56 0.52
C ALA A 151 -9.53 -1.92 0.99
N ALA A 152 -10.82 -2.14 0.76
CA ALA A 152 -11.47 -3.44 0.94
C ALA A 152 -11.71 -4.06 -0.43
N ALA A 153 -11.41 -5.34 -0.55
CA ALA A 153 -11.67 -6.11 -1.76
C ALA A 153 -13.06 -6.75 -1.69
N VAL A 154 -13.83 -6.62 -2.77
CA VAL A 154 -15.07 -7.36 -3.00
C VAL A 154 -14.96 -8.01 -4.37
N GLY A 155 -15.19 -9.31 -4.45
CA GLY A 155 -15.11 -10.06 -5.68
C GLY A 155 -16.30 -10.99 -5.86
N THR A 156 -16.65 -11.24 -7.11
CA THR A 156 -17.61 -12.28 -7.48
C THR A 156 -17.04 -13.14 -8.59
N GLN A 157 -17.37 -14.42 -8.60
CA GLN A 157 -16.89 -15.36 -9.61
C GLN A 157 -17.96 -16.39 -9.92
N TYR A 158 -18.21 -16.60 -11.21
CA TYR A 158 -18.90 -17.78 -11.70
C TYR A 158 -17.87 -18.83 -12.12
N ARG A 159 -18.05 -20.07 -11.68
CA ARG A 159 -17.25 -21.23 -12.05
C ARG A 159 -18.12 -22.32 -12.64
N HIS A 160 -17.63 -22.93 -13.71
CA HIS A 160 -18.12 -24.19 -14.24
C HIS A 160 -16.99 -25.21 -14.08
N ASP A 161 -17.14 -26.11 -13.11
CA ASP A 161 -16.26 -27.24 -12.88
C ASP A 161 -16.79 -28.47 -13.65
N ALA A 162 -16.14 -29.62 -13.52
CA ALA A 162 -16.57 -30.85 -14.18
C ALA A 162 -17.96 -31.33 -13.73
N ASP A 163 -18.16 -31.38 -12.41
CA ASP A 163 -19.37 -31.96 -11.80
C ASP A 163 -20.33 -30.90 -11.22
N ARG A 164 -19.96 -29.62 -11.26
CA ARG A 164 -20.71 -28.56 -10.56
C ARG A 164 -20.52 -27.18 -11.15
N THR A 165 -21.50 -26.33 -10.92
CA THR A 165 -21.37 -24.89 -11.12
C THR A 165 -21.42 -24.17 -9.78
N ALA A 166 -20.74 -23.03 -9.68
CA ALA A 166 -20.69 -22.25 -8.46
C ALA A 166 -20.68 -20.75 -8.77
N TRP A 167 -21.43 -20.00 -7.97
CA TRP A 167 -21.31 -18.55 -7.88
C TRP A 167 -20.72 -18.19 -6.52
N THR A 168 -19.54 -17.60 -6.53
CA THR A 168 -18.80 -17.21 -5.33
C THR A 168 -18.87 -15.71 -5.15
N LEU A 169 -19.14 -15.26 -3.93
CA LEU A 169 -18.88 -13.91 -3.44
C LEU A 169 -17.71 -13.96 -2.45
N LEU A 170 -16.76 -13.04 -2.59
CA LEU A 170 -15.57 -12.92 -1.75
C LEU A 170 -15.47 -11.50 -1.22
N THR A 171 -15.17 -11.37 0.06
CA THR A 171 -14.88 -10.08 0.69
C THR A 171 -13.58 -10.20 1.49
N ARG A 172 -12.76 -9.17 1.43
CA ARG A 172 -11.51 -9.12 2.20
C ARG A 172 -11.16 -7.68 2.55
N TRP A 173 -11.13 -7.38 3.83
CA TRP A 173 -10.69 -6.10 4.35
C TRP A 173 -9.44 -6.28 5.19
N ASN A 174 -8.32 -5.81 4.65
CA ASN A 174 -7.05 -5.75 5.36
C ASN A 174 -6.93 -4.43 6.14
N ARG A 175 -6.28 -4.50 7.30
CA ARG A 175 -5.97 -3.33 8.14
C ARG A 175 -7.23 -2.55 8.53
N VAL A 176 -8.25 -3.28 8.97
CA VAL A 176 -9.50 -2.70 9.48
C VAL A 176 -9.16 -1.70 10.58
N LEU A 177 -9.70 -0.47 10.47
CA LEU A 177 -9.43 0.63 11.41
C LEU A 177 -7.94 0.90 11.67
N ALA A 178 -7.09 0.79 10.64
CA ALA A 178 -5.64 1.00 10.73
C ALA A 178 -4.91 0.03 11.68
N SER A 179 -5.54 -1.09 12.03
CA SER A 179 -4.92 -2.16 12.81
C SER A 179 -4.27 -3.21 11.89
N ARG A 180 -3.81 -4.32 12.44
CA ARG A 180 -3.37 -5.48 11.65
C ARG A 180 -4.55 -6.39 11.24
N LEU A 181 -5.77 -6.07 11.69
CA LEU A 181 -6.95 -6.93 11.62
C LEU A 181 -7.32 -7.16 10.15
N LEU A 182 -7.55 -8.42 9.84
CA LEU A 182 -8.16 -8.92 8.62
C LEU A 182 -9.58 -9.35 8.97
N VAL A 183 -10.52 -8.93 8.13
CA VAL A 183 -11.87 -9.46 8.09
C VAL A 183 -12.11 -9.95 6.68
N ALA A 184 -12.44 -11.22 6.52
CA ALA A 184 -12.76 -11.81 5.24
C ALA A 184 -14.00 -12.70 5.37
N GLY A 185 -14.73 -12.80 4.27
CA GLY A 185 -15.90 -13.65 4.15
C GLY A 185 -16.02 -14.19 2.74
N SER A 186 -16.54 -15.41 2.62
CA SER A 186 -16.86 -16.05 1.37
C SER A 186 -18.29 -16.60 1.42
N TYR A 187 -18.93 -16.63 0.26
CA TYR A 187 -20.21 -17.31 0.07
C TYR A 187 -20.21 -17.99 -1.29
N ASP A 188 -20.36 -19.30 -1.31
CA ASP A 188 -20.52 -20.10 -2.52
C ASP A 188 -21.97 -20.59 -2.60
N ASP A 189 -22.66 -20.24 -3.69
CA ASP A 189 -23.91 -20.89 -4.12
C ASP A 189 -23.56 -21.87 -5.23
N ARG A 190 -23.65 -23.16 -4.94
CA ARG A 190 -23.25 -24.26 -5.81
C ARG A 190 -24.47 -25.05 -6.23
N SER A 191 -24.39 -25.73 -7.37
CA SER A 191 -25.45 -26.63 -7.84
C SER A 191 -25.79 -27.75 -6.86
N ASP A 192 -24.88 -28.10 -5.95
CA ASP A 192 -24.99 -29.17 -4.95
C ASP A 192 -25.12 -28.67 -3.51
N GLY A 193 -25.17 -27.36 -3.28
CA GLY A 193 -25.22 -26.81 -1.94
C GLY A 193 -24.74 -25.37 -1.80
N ARG A 194 -24.67 -24.91 -0.56
CA ARG A 194 -24.21 -23.57 -0.19
C ARG A 194 -23.17 -23.67 0.91
N LEU A 195 -22.16 -22.82 0.82
CA LEU A 195 -21.11 -22.71 1.83
C LEU A 195 -20.77 -21.25 2.08
N GLY A 196 -20.92 -20.80 3.32
CA GLY A 196 -20.38 -19.54 3.80
C GLY A 196 -19.10 -19.80 4.60
N GLY A 197 -18.11 -18.94 4.44
CA GLY A 197 -16.87 -18.97 5.21
C GLY A 197 -16.54 -17.59 5.77
N TRP A 198 -15.79 -17.55 6.86
CA TRP A 198 -15.27 -16.30 7.42
C TRP A 198 -13.88 -16.49 8.00
N ALA A 199 -13.14 -15.39 8.04
CA ALA A 199 -11.86 -15.28 8.72
C ALA A 199 -11.75 -13.90 9.38
N VAL A 200 -11.48 -13.87 10.67
CA VAL A 200 -11.26 -12.63 11.43
C VAL A 200 -10.01 -12.79 12.27
N GLY A 201 -9.03 -11.92 12.09
CA GLY A 201 -7.81 -12.02 12.87
C GLY A 201 -6.58 -11.34 12.28
N PHE A 202 -5.42 -11.81 12.67
CA PHE A 202 -4.11 -11.30 12.27
C PHE A 202 -3.32 -12.46 11.65
N PRO A 203 -3.29 -12.61 10.31
CA PRO A 203 -2.58 -13.71 9.68
C PRO A 203 -1.06 -13.56 9.86
N PHE A 204 -0.33 -14.68 9.85
CA PHE A 204 1.14 -14.68 9.83
C PHE A 204 1.62 -14.26 8.43
N ARG A 205 2.10 -13.03 8.27
CA ARG A 205 2.48 -12.47 6.96
C ARG A 205 3.99 -12.48 6.74
N ALA A 206 4.78 -12.56 7.81
CA ALA A 206 6.24 -12.62 7.74
C ALA A 206 6.84 -13.34 8.94
N PHE A 207 8.05 -13.88 8.78
CA PHE A 207 8.83 -14.54 9.84
C PHE A 207 9.04 -13.65 11.11
N GLY A 208 8.89 -12.33 10.98
CA GLY A 208 8.97 -11.37 12.10
C GLY A 208 7.68 -11.14 12.88
N ASP A 209 6.55 -11.75 12.50
CA ASP A 209 5.29 -11.59 13.23
C ASP A 209 5.34 -12.36 14.55
N ARG A 210 5.22 -11.63 15.67
CA ARG A 210 5.37 -12.20 17.03
C ARG A 210 4.17 -13.05 17.48
N SER A 211 3.02 -12.91 16.83
CA SER A 211 1.77 -13.59 17.20
C SER A 211 0.78 -13.56 16.04
N ALA A 212 0.11 -14.69 15.80
CA ALA A 212 -1.04 -14.79 14.91
C ALA A 212 -2.24 -15.30 15.71
N LEU A 213 -3.41 -14.75 15.44
CA LEU A 213 -4.69 -15.23 15.96
C LEU A 213 -5.68 -15.09 14.83
N GLU A 214 -6.25 -16.19 14.38
CA GLU A 214 -7.26 -16.22 13.32
C GLU A 214 -8.44 -17.04 13.80
N TRP A 215 -9.61 -16.42 13.83
CA TRP A 215 -10.86 -17.12 14.00
C TRP A 215 -11.44 -17.36 12.62
N THR A 216 -11.43 -18.62 12.21
CA THR A 216 -12.01 -19.07 10.95
C THR A 216 -13.19 -19.97 11.22
N GLY A 217 -14.09 -20.06 10.25
CA GLY A 217 -15.18 -21.00 10.30
C GLY A 217 -15.91 -21.05 8.98
N GLU A 218 -16.69 -22.12 8.83
CA GLU A 218 -17.52 -22.35 7.67
C GLU A 218 -18.88 -22.86 8.14
N ALA A 219 -19.93 -22.49 7.40
CA ALA A 219 -21.28 -22.94 7.64
C ALA A 219 -21.98 -23.15 6.31
N GLY A 220 -22.61 -24.31 6.12
CA GLY A 220 -23.22 -24.63 4.85
C GLY A 220 -24.00 -25.93 4.84
N ARG A 221 -24.72 -26.14 3.75
CA ARG A 221 -25.37 -27.41 3.43
C ARG A 221 -24.90 -27.80 2.04
N HIS A 222 -24.19 -28.91 1.93
CA HIS A 222 -23.74 -29.43 0.65
C HIS A 222 -23.74 -30.94 0.71
N ARG A 223 -23.86 -31.59 -0.46
CA ARG A 223 -23.70 -33.04 -0.55
C ARG A 223 -22.20 -33.35 -0.49
N VAL A 224 -21.80 -34.21 0.44
CA VAL A 224 -20.47 -34.83 0.40
C VAL A 224 -20.57 -35.94 -0.65
N LEU A 225 -19.83 -35.80 -1.75
CA LEU A 225 -19.67 -36.85 -2.76
C LEU A 225 -18.59 -37.84 -2.31
#